data_AF-R7FH29-F1
#
_entry.id   AF-R7FH29-F1
#
_cell.length_a   1.000
_cell.length_b   1.000
_cell.length_c   1.000
_cell.angle_alpha   90.00
_cell.angle_beta   90.00
_cell.angle_gamma   90.00
#
_symmetry.space_group_name_H-M   'P 1'
#
loop_
_entity.id
_entity.type
_entity.pdbx_description
1 polymer ?
#
loop_
_entity_poly.entity_id
_entity_poly.type
_entity_poly.pdbx_seq_one_letter_code
_entity_poly.pdbx_strand_id
1 'polypeptide(L)'
;MLDVEDMYNHFDDLKFSNIDNIFDTINKLPEKKLQSFVEFIYECIPNAYVKGDPLFNFSTNASISGSVYPCACFECKMKNLSNLAFFATLYAERVIIPSPIDYHHQQYTHYKLPIDRRRLIEDILLLLYIKPLVLRRIIGFYTLRINICKDCLHEQFKKEEKLLKQAENIKEYIKKEMKLDFTIYTKHEKKDLYIYVDPKSDLILPGSIVCGAKRKSKVFKKYIDIPDTTVSFEDFEKIGYVDYLIDPIIDDFLLHSIWREHDKTTYLTNRPIDTLIMKSLEQNDFATQNTLNYIKPILPLIENVNIENLLKIRDNDYDSFLVYRDKLREIIQINNLKTEKDYQDAYSDLIQPEINKMNNILHKNRNHLIKKIGIDVGLTFIVCSIGMYNHFSFEGITGLMSLLGISTGIKDIAQLSSKESIEENELYFLWKVNKKNKKEI
;
A
#
# COMPACT_ATOMS: atom_id res chain seq x y z
N MET A 1 -2.83 27.00 11.98
CA MET A 1 -3.32 26.27 10.81
C MET A 1 -3.41 24.84 11.28
N LEU A 2 -4.57 24.19 11.15
CA LEU A 2 -4.73 22.81 11.61
C LEU A 2 -3.82 21.87 10.81
N ASP A 3 -3.30 20.84 11.47
CA ASP A 3 -2.48 19.81 10.83
C ASP A 3 -2.74 18.40 11.40
N VAL A 4 -1.98 17.41 10.91
CA VAL A 4 -2.15 16.01 11.29
C VAL A 4 -1.85 15.74 12.76
N GLU A 5 -1.03 16.57 13.42
CA GLU A 5 -0.78 16.47 14.86
C GLU A 5 -2.04 16.88 15.63
N ASP A 6 -2.72 17.95 15.20
CA ASP A 6 -4.00 18.36 15.79
C ASP A 6 -5.07 17.26 15.67
N MET A 7 -5.14 16.56 14.53
CA MET A 7 -6.02 15.41 14.35
C MET A 7 -5.73 14.30 15.37
N TYR A 8 -4.46 13.90 15.52
CA TYR A 8 -4.09 12.82 16.43
C TYR A 8 -4.20 13.22 17.90
N ASN A 9 -3.93 14.48 18.25
CA ASN A 9 -4.17 15.02 19.58
C ASN A 9 -5.66 14.95 19.92
N HIS A 10 -6.54 15.29 18.97
CA HIS A 10 -7.97 15.17 19.16
C HIS A 10 -8.43 13.71 19.31
N PHE A 11 -7.84 12.77 18.59
CA PHE A 11 -8.09 11.33 18.80
C PHE A 11 -7.65 10.87 20.19
N ASP A 12 -6.53 11.39 20.70
CA ASP A 12 -6.02 11.07 22.03
C ASP A 12 -6.95 11.65 23.13
N ASP A 13 -7.47 12.88 22.95
CA ASP A 13 -8.49 13.49 23.83
C ASP A 13 -9.77 12.65 23.92
N LEU A 14 -10.18 12.08 22.78
CA LEU A 14 -11.33 11.17 22.68
C LEU A 14 -11.01 9.73 23.13
N LYS A 15 -9.76 9.46 23.54
CA LYS A 15 -9.28 8.15 24.02
C LYS A 15 -9.46 7.05 22.97
N PHE A 16 -9.19 7.36 21.71
CA PHE A 16 -9.28 6.42 20.58
C PHE A 16 -8.19 5.35 20.56
N SER A 17 -7.26 5.35 21.52
CA SER A 17 -6.39 4.20 21.77
C SER A 17 -7.17 2.94 22.20
N ASN A 18 -8.42 3.09 22.66
CA ASN A 18 -9.34 1.99 22.90
C ASN A 18 -10.40 1.93 21.78
N ILE A 19 -10.46 0.78 21.08
CA ILE A 19 -11.39 0.54 19.99
C ILE A 19 -12.84 0.75 20.42
N ASP A 20 -13.23 0.29 21.62
CA ASP A 20 -14.61 0.44 22.12
C ASP A 20 -15.01 1.90 22.24
N ASN A 21 -14.08 2.79 22.64
CA ASN A 21 -14.34 4.23 22.71
C ASN A 21 -14.60 4.83 21.33
N ILE A 22 -13.93 4.34 20.27
CA ILE A 22 -14.18 4.78 18.89
C ILE A 22 -15.61 4.41 18.50
N PHE A 23 -15.98 3.13 18.67
CA PHE A 23 -17.32 2.64 18.35
C PHE A 23 -18.39 3.41 19.13
N ASP A 24 -18.22 3.59 20.43
CA ASP A 24 -19.17 4.30 21.27
C ASP A 24 -19.30 5.77 20.89
N THR A 25 -18.18 6.46 20.68
CA THR A 25 -18.18 7.88 20.32
C THR A 25 -18.84 8.08 18.98
N ILE A 26 -18.40 7.36 17.95
CA ILE A 26 -18.90 7.53 16.58
C ILE A 26 -20.36 7.10 16.46
N ASN A 27 -20.82 6.05 17.14
CA ASN A 27 -22.22 5.63 17.04
C ASN A 27 -23.19 6.50 17.86
N LYS A 28 -22.75 7.10 18.97
CA LYS A 28 -23.60 7.94 19.84
C LYS A 28 -23.67 9.40 19.39
N LEU A 29 -22.73 9.88 18.57
CA LEU A 29 -22.71 11.28 18.11
C LEU A 29 -23.92 11.61 17.22
N PRO A 30 -24.69 12.67 17.53
CA PRO A 30 -25.71 13.18 16.60
C PRO A 30 -25.11 13.56 15.26
N GLU A 31 -25.86 13.38 14.17
CA GLU A 31 -25.37 13.56 12.80
C GLU A 31 -24.67 14.90 12.55
N LYS A 32 -25.23 16.01 13.05
CA LYS A 32 -24.60 17.34 12.93
C LYS A 32 -23.23 17.41 13.62
N LYS A 33 -23.08 16.77 14.78
CA LYS A 33 -21.79 16.74 15.48
C LYS A 33 -20.80 15.82 14.78
N LEU A 34 -21.29 14.73 14.17
CA LEU A 34 -20.46 13.85 13.36
C LEU A 34 -19.93 14.56 12.11
N GLN A 35 -20.77 15.38 11.46
CA GLN A 35 -20.36 16.25 10.34
C GLN A 35 -19.27 17.24 10.78
N SER A 36 -19.45 17.94 11.90
CA SER A 36 -18.41 18.84 12.43
C SER A 36 -17.11 18.10 12.77
N PHE A 37 -17.21 16.87 13.25
CA PHE A 37 -16.05 16.02 13.53
C PHE A 37 -15.32 15.62 12.25
N VAL A 38 -16.04 15.19 11.21
CA VAL A 38 -15.44 14.89 9.89
C VAL A 38 -14.82 16.12 9.25
N GLU A 39 -15.49 17.28 9.32
CA GLU A 39 -14.95 18.56 8.85
C GLU A 39 -13.63 18.89 9.54
N PHE A 40 -13.58 18.76 10.87
CA PHE A 40 -12.35 18.99 11.63
C PHE A 40 -11.20 18.10 11.16
N ILE A 41 -11.44 16.79 11.01
CA ILE A 41 -10.40 15.86 10.52
C ILE A 41 -9.98 16.24 9.10
N TYR A 42 -10.93 16.55 8.22
CA TYR A 42 -10.68 16.96 6.85
C TYR A 42 -9.79 18.22 6.78
N GLU A 43 -10.02 19.20 7.66
CA GLU A 43 -9.18 20.41 7.75
C GLU A 43 -7.78 20.14 8.28
N CYS A 44 -7.59 19.10 9.10
CA CYS A 44 -6.30 18.69 9.64
C CYS A 44 -5.42 17.92 8.64
N ILE A 45 -5.97 17.41 7.53
CA ILE A 45 -5.23 16.64 6.54
C ILE A 45 -4.86 17.56 5.36
N PRO A 46 -3.63 18.13 5.31
CA PRO A 46 -3.19 18.91 4.17
C PRO A 46 -2.78 17.99 3.01
N ASN A 47 -2.74 18.55 1.79
CA ASN A 47 -1.98 17.93 0.71
C ASN A 47 -0.51 17.89 1.08
N ALA A 48 0.05 16.69 1.13
CA ALA A 48 1.47 16.47 1.27
C ALA A 48 2.17 16.94 0.00
N TYR A 49 3.32 17.58 0.20
CA TYR A 49 4.20 17.98 -0.89
C TYR A 49 5.48 17.17 -0.82
N VAL A 50 5.92 16.67 -1.96
CA VAL A 50 7.10 15.81 -2.04
C VAL A 50 8.23 16.49 -2.78
N LYS A 51 9.42 16.44 -2.17
CA LYS A 51 10.70 16.87 -2.75
C LYS A 51 11.67 15.71 -2.72
N GLY A 52 12.70 15.80 -3.54
CA GLY A 52 13.81 14.85 -3.54
C GLY A 52 13.68 13.83 -4.65
N ASP A 53 14.21 12.64 -4.38
CA ASP A 53 14.42 11.64 -5.42
C ASP A 53 13.14 10.86 -5.77
N PRO A 54 12.68 10.88 -7.04
CA PRO A 54 11.49 10.15 -7.47
C PRO A 54 11.59 8.63 -7.23
N LEU A 55 12.80 8.06 -7.17
CA LEU A 55 13.00 6.64 -6.91
C LEU A 55 12.47 6.20 -5.55
N PHE A 56 12.49 7.10 -4.56
CA PHE A 56 12.10 6.80 -3.17
C PHE A 56 10.83 7.52 -2.73
N ASN A 57 10.19 8.22 -3.67
CA ASN A 57 9.00 9.01 -3.44
C ASN A 57 7.85 8.40 -4.22
N PHE A 58 6.77 8.03 -3.52
CA PHE A 58 5.70 7.21 -4.08
C PHE A 58 4.34 7.89 -3.97
N SER A 59 3.49 7.67 -4.95
CA SER A 59 2.04 7.84 -4.83
C SER A 59 1.36 6.50 -5.07
N THR A 60 0.23 6.27 -4.41
CA THR A 60 -0.40 4.95 -4.39
C THR A 60 -1.78 4.93 -5.02
N ASN A 61 -2.20 3.77 -5.53
CA ASN A 61 -3.61 3.52 -5.82
C ASN A 61 -4.45 3.39 -4.53
N ALA A 62 -5.78 3.49 -4.64
CA ALA A 62 -6.71 3.33 -3.54
C ALA A 62 -6.63 1.94 -2.87
N SER A 63 -6.32 0.90 -3.64
CA SER A 63 -6.28 -0.48 -3.12
C SER A 63 -5.20 -0.70 -2.07
N ILE A 64 -3.94 -0.33 -2.35
CA ILE A 64 -2.84 -0.52 -1.38
C ILE A 64 -2.90 0.47 -0.21
N SER A 65 -3.61 1.57 -0.36
CA SER A 65 -3.83 2.57 0.70
C SER A 65 -4.97 2.23 1.66
N GLY A 66 -5.61 1.07 1.49
CA GLY A 66 -6.66 0.59 2.40
C GLY A 66 -8.05 1.13 2.08
N SER A 67 -8.34 1.49 0.82
CA SER A 67 -9.69 1.84 0.37
C SER A 67 -10.59 0.60 0.18
N VAL A 68 -11.86 0.83 -0.14
CA VAL A 68 -12.90 -0.20 -0.27
C VAL A 68 -12.81 -1.03 -1.56
N TYR A 69 -11.92 -0.67 -2.48
CA TYR A 69 -11.74 -1.36 -3.77
C TYR A 69 -10.43 -2.17 -3.77
N PRO A 70 -10.42 -3.44 -4.20
CA PRO A 70 -11.56 -4.25 -4.65
C PRO A 70 -12.32 -4.96 -3.51
N CYS A 71 -11.78 -5.02 -2.28
CA CYS A 71 -12.51 -5.54 -1.10
C CYS A 71 -12.77 -4.43 -0.08
N ALA A 72 -14.03 -4.29 0.31
CA ALA A 72 -14.45 -3.38 1.37
C ALA A 72 -14.32 -3.97 2.79
N CYS A 73 -13.87 -5.22 2.90
CA CYS A 73 -13.66 -5.90 4.17
C CYS A 73 -12.47 -5.27 4.93
N PHE A 74 -12.63 -5.08 6.25
CA PHE A 74 -11.62 -4.41 7.07
C PHE A 74 -10.29 -5.17 7.07
N GLU A 75 -10.34 -6.50 7.06
CA GLU A 75 -9.16 -7.36 7.03
C GLU A 75 -8.32 -7.14 5.77
N CYS A 76 -8.94 -7.03 4.59
CA CYS A 76 -8.20 -6.73 3.35
C CYS A 76 -7.67 -5.29 3.35
N LYS A 77 -8.46 -4.32 3.83
CA LYS A 77 -8.02 -2.93 3.96
C LYS A 77 -6.77 -2.82 4.84
N MET A 78 -6.83 -3.45 6.02
CA MET A 78 -5.73 -3.48 6.99
C MET A 78 -4.51 -4.21 6.44
N LYS A 79 -4.69 -5.37 5.81
CA LYS A 79 -3.62 -6.12 5.16
C LYS A 79 -2.93 -5.27 4.09
N ASN A 80 -3.68 -4.64 3.19
CA ASN A 80 -3.10 -3.79 2.15
C ASN A 80 -2.31 -2.62 2.75
N LEU A 81 -2.88 -1.93 3.74
CA LEU A 81 -2.23 -0.81 4.39
C LEU A 81 -0.99 -1.24 5.21
N SER A 82 -1.02 -2.40 5.86
CA SER A 82 0.15 -2.94 6.59
C SER A 82 1.31 -3.22 5.66
N ASN A 83 1.02 -3.73 4.47
CA ASN A 83 2.02 -4.01 3.45
C ASN A 83 2.67 -2.72 2.94
N LEU A 84 1.84 -1.71 2.70
CA LEU A 84 2.30 -0.38 2.32
C LEU A 84 3.14 0.26 3.43
N ALA A 85 2.70 0.17 4.68
CA ALA A 85 3.39 0.72 5.84
C ALA A 85 4.78 0.06 6.02
N PHE A 86 4.85 -1.26 5.84
CA PHE A 86 6.10 -1.99 5.87
C PHE A 86 7.05 -1.56 4.73
N PHE A 87 6.54 -1.50 3.50
CA PHE A 87 7.28 -0.97 2.35
C PHE A 87 7.80 0.45 2.60
N ALA A 88 6.93 1.33 3.08
CA ALA A 88 7.25 2.72 3.34
C ALA A 88 8.37 2.86 4.37
N THR A 89 8.36 2.00 5.39
CA THR A 89 9.36 2.01 6.46
C THR A 89 10.74 1.57 5.96
N LEU A 90 10.79 0.50 5.16
CA LEU A 90 12.05 -0.10 4.71
C LEU A 90 12.69 0.61 3.52
N TYR A 91 11.91 1.30 2.70
CA TYR A 91 12.38 1.77 1.41
C TYR A 91 12.10 3.26 1.16
N ALA A 92 10.89 3.72 1.47
CA ALA A 92 10.44 5.01 1.00
C ALA A 92 11.02 6.18 1.82
N GLU A 93 11.29 7.27 1.11
CA GLU A 93 11.44 8.59 1.71
C GLU A 93 10.06 9.18 2.00
N ARG A 94 9.18 9.18 0.99
CA ARG A 94 7.80 9.64 1.09
C ARG A 94 6.86 8.69 0.36
N VAL A 95 5.68 8.49 0.94
CA VAL A 95 4.54 7.81 0.32
C VAL A 95 3.32 8.71 0.47
N ILE A 96 2.69 9.07 -0.63
CA ILE A 96 1.44 9.83 -0.65
C ILE A 96 0.29 8.87 -0.93
N ILE A 97 -0.71 8.87 -0.03
CA ILE A 97 -1.92 8.06 -0.17
C ILE A 97 -3.17 8.95 -0.27
N PRO A 98 -4.27 8.49 -0.90
CA PRO A 98 -5.54 9.20 -0.82
C PRO A 98 -5.99 9.36 0.63
N SER A 99 -6.50 10.55 0.96
CA SER A 99 -7.14 10.83 2.24
C SER A 99 -8.37 9.92 2.41
N PRO A 100 -8.43 9.12 3.50
CA PRO A 100 -9.60 8.27 3.74
C PRO A 100 -10.83 9.08 4.18
N ILE A 101 -10.66 10.37 4.49
CA ILE A 101 -11.70 11.25 5.03
C ILE A 101 -12.46 11.99 3.92
N ASP A 102 -11.88 12.09 2.73
CA ASP A 102 -12.47 12.80 1.59
C ASP A 102 -13.85 12.24 1.21
N TYR A 103 -13.99 10.90 1.24
CA TYR A 103 -15.27 10.25 0.99
C TYR A 103 -16.36 10.73 1.96
N HIS A 104 -16.05 10.74 3.26
CA HIS A 104 -17.00 11.13 4.32
C HIS A 104 -17.38 12.60 4.20
N HIS A 105 -16.38 13.46 3.95
CA HIS A 105 -16.61 14.88 3.71
C HIS A 105 -17.52 15.10 2.51
N GLN A 106 -17.24 14.46 1.37
CA GLN A 106 -18.07 14.57 0.17
C GLN A 106 -19.50 14.03 0.36
N GLN A 107 -19.66 12.96 1.14
CA GLN A 107 -20.94 12.32 1.40
C GLN A 107 -22.00 13.31 1.91
N TYR A 108 -21.68 14.13 2.92
CA TYR A 108 -22.63 15.11 3.44
C TYR A 108 -22.57 16.47 2.74
N THR A 109 -21.40 16.90 2.24
CA THR A 109 -21.26 18.22 1.61
C THR A 109 -21.83 18.25 0.19
N HIS A 110 -21.51 17.24 -0.64
CA HIS A 110 -21.87 17.20 -2.06
C HIS A 110 -23.14 16.36 -2.29
N TYR A 111 -23.18 15.15 -1.72
CA TYR A 111 -24.29 14.22 -1.95
C TYR A 111 -25.46 14.42 -0.98
N LYS A 112 -25.29 15.22 0.08
CA LYS A 112 -26.29 15.47 1.14
C LYS A 112 -26.79 14.17 1.81
N LEU A 113 -25.92 13.17 1.88
CA LEU A 113 -26.18 11.88 2.52
C LEU A 113 -25.63 11.87 3.95
N PRO A 114 -26.22 11.07 4.86
CA PRO A 114 -25.64 10.86 6.19
C PRO A 114 -24.29 10.16 6.09
N ILE A 115 -23.42 10.40 7.06
CA ILE A 115 -22.08 9.79 7.13
C ILE A 115 -22.22 8.29 7.40
N ASP A 116 -21.50 7.46 6.63
CA ASP A 116 -21.38 6.04 6.92
C ASP A 116 -20.48 5.82 8.15
N ARG A 117 -21.12 5.68 9.31
CA ARG A 117 -20.45 5.49 10.61
C ARG A 117 -19.55 4.27 10.65
N ARG A 118 -19.96 3.16 10.04
CA ARG A 118 -19.13 1.94 10.04
C ARG A 118 -17.86 2.19 9.25
N ARG A 119 -17.99 2.76 8.06
CA ARG A 119 -16.82 3.10 7.24
C ARG A 119 -15.93 4.14 7.93
N LEU A 120 -16.50 5.14 8.60
CA LEU A 120 -15.72 6.15 9.33
C LEU A 120 -14.91 5.52 10.48
N ILE A 121 -15.51 4.59 11.24
CA ILE A 121 -14.80 3.85 12.29
C ILE A 121 -13.61 3.08 11.70
N GLU A 122 -13.84 2.32 10.62
CA GLU A 122 -12.77 1.58 9.94
C GLU A 122 -11.65 2.51 9.45
N ASP A 123 -12.00 3.65 8.86
CA ASP A 123 -11.04 4.62 8.32
C ASP A 123 -10.23 5.32 9.44
N ILE A 124 -10.84 5.58 10.61
CA ILE A 124 -10.13 6.05 11.81
C ILE A 124 -9.16 4.99 12.33
N LEU A 125 -9.57 3.71 12.37
CA LEU A 125 -8.68 2.61 12.79
C LEU A 125 -7.46 2.50 11.87
N LEU A 126 -7.64 2.64 10.55
CA LEU A 126 -6.55 2.68 9.59
C LEU A 126 -5.61 3.89 9.82
N LEU A 127 -6.16 5.09 10.06
CA LEU A 127 -5.37 6.29 10.38
C LEU A 127 -4.56 6.13 11.67
N LEU A 128 -5.11 5.48 12.70
CA LEU A 128 -4.41 5.18 13.94
C LEU A 128 -3.27 4.18 13.71
N TYR A 129 -3.49 3.17 12.87
CA TYR A 129 -2.46 2.17 12.53
C TYR A 129 -1.22 2.82 11.88
N ILE A 130 -1.42 3.79 10.98
CA ILE A 130 -0.32 4.51 10.33
C ILE A 130 0.14 5.77 11.06
N LYS A 131 -0.40 6.09 12.26
CA LYS A 131 -0.02 7.27 13.07
C LYS A 131 1.51 7.46 13.17
N PRO A 132 2.32 6.42 13.47
CA PRO A 132 3.78 6.57 13.55
C PRO A 132 4.46 7.04 12.27
N LEU A 133 3.93 6.63 11.12
CA LEU A 133 4.47 6.96 9.79
C LEU A 133 4.04 8.36 9.36
N VAL A 134 2.80 8.74 9.66
CA VAL A 134 2.26 10.07 9.37
C VAL A 134 2.99 11.15 10.19
N LEU A 135 3.18 10.91 11.50
CA LEU A 135 3.90 11.85 12.37
C LEU A 135 5.38 12.01 11.99
N ARG A 136 6.03 10.93 11.52
CA ARG A 136 7.39 10.99 10.94
C ARG A 136 7.42 11.55 9.51
N ARG A 137 6.25 11.91 8.96
CA ARG A 137 6.06 12.42 7.61
C ARG A 137 6.50 11.45 6.52
N ILE A 138 6.68 10.17 6.82
CA ILE A 138 6.99 9.14 5.81
C ILE A 138 5.75 8.89 4.95
N ILE A 139 4.58 8.80 5.57
CA ILE A 139 3.29 8.81 4.87
C ILE A 139 2.70 10.22 4.92
N GLY A 140 2.23 10.71 3.78
CA GLY A 140 1.43 11.90 3.63
C GLY A 140 0.15 11.60 2.86
N PHE A 141 -0.75 12.59 2.79
CA PHE A 141 -2.04 12.43 2.12
C PHE A 141 -2.12 13.36 0.91
N TYR A 142 -2.82 12.95 -0.13
CA TYR A 142 -3.45 13.90 -1.04
C TYR A 142 -4.93 13.95 -0.73
N THR A 143 -5.50 15.13 -0.88
CA THR A 143 -6.92 15.41 -0.70
C THR A 143 -7.46 16.00 -2.00
N LEU A 144 -8.78 15.92 -2.18
CA LEU A 144 -9.48 16.59 -3.26
C LEU A 144 -9.52 18.13 -3.08
N ARG A 145 -8.95 18.66 -1.99
CA ARG A 145 -8.86 20.09 -1.74
C ARG A 145 -7.68 20.69 -2.49
N ILE A 146 -7.90 21.27 -3.66
CA ILE A 146 -6.85 22.02 -4.37
C ILE A 146 -7.18 23.50 -4.34
N ASN A 147 -6.30 24.29 -3.72
CA ASN A 147 -6.37 25.74 -3.75
C ASN A 147 -5.51 26.25 -4.92
N ILE A 148 -6.15 26.68 -6.01
CA ILE A 148 -5.47 27.27 -7.17
C ILE A 148 -5.95 28.69 -7.43
N CYS A 149 -5.06 29.54 -7.93
CA CYS A 149 -5.45 30.88 -8.37
C CYS A 149 -6.27 30.79 -9.67
N LYS A 150 -6.95 31.90 -10.02
CA LYS A 150 -7.81 31.98 -11.21
C LYS A 150 -7.08 31.62 -12.51
N ASP A 151 -5.80 32.00 -12.64
CA ASP A 151 -5.03 31.74 -13.84
C ASP A 151 -4.58 30.27 -13.91
N CYS A 152 -4.16 29.68 -12.79
CA CYS A 152 -3.85 28.25 -12.69
C CYS A 152 -5.08 27.37 -12.94
N LEU A 153 -6.29 27.83 -12.57
CA LEU A 153 -7.54 27.12 -12.85
C LEU A 153 -7.78 26.94 -14.35
N HIS A 154 -7.48 27.96 -15.17
CA HIS A 154 -7.68 27.85 -16.61
C HIS A 154 -6.74 26.83 -17.26
N GLU A 155 -5.47 26.82 -16.84
CA GLU A 155 -4.50 25.83 -17.31
C GLU A 155 -4.84 24.42 -16.82
N GLN A 156 -5.34 24.29 -15.59
CA GLN A 156 -5.79 23.02 -15.05
C GLN A 156 -6.95 22.43 -15.86
N PHE A 157 -7.96 23.23 -16.24
CA PHE A 157 -9.07 22.73 -17.06
C PHE A 157 -8.62 22.17 -18.41
N LYS A 158 -7.63 22.79 -19.08
CA LYS A 158 -7.09 22.27 -20.34
C LYS A 158 -6.43 20.92 -20.16
N LYS A 159 -5.70 20.73 -19.07
CA LYS A 159 -5.04 19.46 -18.73
C LYS A 159 -6.07 18.38 -18.41
N GLU A 160 -7.07 18.70 -17.58
CA GLU A 160 -8.16 17.80 -17.23
C GLU A 160 -8.94 17.34 -18.46
N GLU A 161 -9.24 18.24 -19.42
CA GLU A 161 -9.95 17.84 -20.65
C GLU A 161 -9.17 16.79 -21.46
N LYS A 162 -7.84 16.93 -21.54
CA LYS A 162 -6.98 15.94 -22.20
C LYS A 162 -6.99 14.60 -21.44
N LEU A 163 -6.88 14.65 -20.11
CA LEU A 163 -6.90 13.46 -19.26
C LEU A 163 -8.26 12.74 -19.32
N LEU A 164 -9.37 13.47 -19.36
CA LEU A 164 -10.72 12.90 -19.50
C LEU A 164 -10.89 12.17 -20.84
N LYS A 165 -10.37 12.71 -21.94
CA LYS A 165 -10.37 12.02 -23.23
C LYS A 165 -9.55 10.72 -23.19
N GLN A 166 -8.43 10.72 -22.46
CA GLN A 166 -7.64 9.50 -22.25
C GLN A 166 -8.38 8.50 -21.36
N ALA A 167 -9.06 8.97 -20.31
CA ALA A 167 -9.85 8.15 -19.40
C ALA A 167 -10.94 7.35 -20.13
N GLU A 168 -11.64 7.96 -21.10
CA GLU A 168 -12.65 7.26 -21.91
C GLU A 168 -12.05 6.11 -22.73
N ASN A 169 -10.89 6.33 -23.35
CA ASN A 169 -10.20 5.27 -24.11
C ASN A 169 -9.76 4.12 -23.19
N ILE A 170 -9.28 4.46 -21.99
CA ILE A 170 -8.88 3.47 -20.97
C ILE A 170 -10.11 2.69 -20.49
N LYS A 171 -11.22 3.38 -20.23
CA LYS A 171 -12.49 2.78 -19.79
C LYS A 171 -12.99 1.76 -20.81
N GLU A 172 -12.99 2.11 -22.09
CA GLU A 172 -13.36 1.19 -23.18
C GLU A 172 -12.38 0.01 -23.33
N TYR A 173 -11.08 0.22 -23.08
CA TYR A 173 -10.11 -0.86 -23.04
C TYR A 173 -10.38 -1.84 -21.89
N ILE A 174 -10.48 -1.35 -20.65
CA ILE A 174 -10.74 -2.18 -19.47
C ILE A 174 -12.05 -2.95 -19.65
N LYS A 175 -13.10 -2.31 -20.16
CA LYS A 175 -14.39 -2.94 -20.43
C LYS A 175 -14.29 -4.13 -21.39
N LYS A 176 -13.47 -4.01 -22.45
CA LYS A 176 -13.21 -5.14 -23.37
C LYS A 176 -12.50 -6.28 -22.67
N GLU A 177 -11.49 -5.98 -21.84
CA GLU A 177 -10.79 -6.97 -21.04
C GLU A 177 -11.74 -7.67 -20.04
N MET A 178 -12.59 -6.91 -19.33
CA MET A 178 -13.59 -7.48 -18.40
C MET A 178 -14.54 -8.44 -19.12
N LYS A 179 -14.98 -8.12 -20.34
CA LYS A 179 -15.88 -8.98 -21.11
C LYS A 179 -15.24 -10.32 -21.48
N LEU A 180 -13.92 -10.35 -21.67
CA LEU A 180 -13.16 -11.57 -21.95
C LEU A 180 -12.83 -12.34 -20.66
N ASP A 181 -12.50 -11.63 -19.60
CA ASP A 181 -11.99 -12.16 -18.35
C ASP A 181 -13.10 -12.65 -17.40
N PHE A 182 -14.26 -11.99 -17.36
CA PHE A 182 -15.26 -12.24 -16.32
C PHE A 182 -16.26 -13.33 -16.68
N THR A 183 -16.51 -14.20 -15.71
CA THR A 183 -17.67 -15.08 -15.69
C THR A 183 -18.68 -14.53 -14.68
N ILE A 184 -19.87 -14.17 -15.14
CA ILE A 184 -20.88 -13.51 -14.31
C ILE A 184 -22.08 -14.43 -14.17
N TYR A 185 -22.52 -14.68 -12.94
CA TYR A 185 -23.69 -15.50 -12.67
C TYR A 185 -24.41 -15.03 -11.42
N THR A 186 -25.61 -15.53 -11.21
CA THR A 186 -26.40 -15.29 -10.00
C THR A 186 -26.43 -16.52 -9.13
N LYS A 187 -26.59 -16.34 -7.81
CA LYS A 187 -26.99 -17.41 -6.89
C LYS A 187 -28.01 -16.89 -5.89
N HIS A 188 -28.90 -17.77 -5.46
CA HIS A 188 -29.84 -17.48 -4.38
C HIS A 188 -29.27 -17.94 -3.05
N GLU A 189 -28.96 -17.01 -2.17
CA GLU A 189 -28.54 -17.32 -0.80
C GLU A 189 -29.51 -16.69 0.20
N LYS A 190 -30.01 -17.47 1.16
CA LYS A 190 -30.89 -16.99 2.25
C LYS A 190 -32.09 -16.13 1.76
N LYS A 191 -32.66 -16.45 0.59
CA LYS A 191 -33.77 -15.75 -0.10
C LYS A 191 -33.40 -14.44 -0.82
N ASP A 192 -32.12 -14.08 -0.82
CA ASP A 192 -31.58 -12.93 -1.56
C ASP A 192 -30.87 -13.41 -2.83
N LEU A 193 -30.97 -12.62 -3.90
CA LEU A 193 -30.25 -12.84 -5.15
C LEU A 193 -28.90 -12.12 -5.06
N TYR A 194 -27.83 -12.84 -5.31
CA TYR A 194 -26.48 -12.31 -5.38
C TYR A 194 -25.91 -12.49 -6.77
N ILE A 195 -25.09 -11.53 -7.21
CA ILE A 195 -24.35 -11.57 -8.46
C ILE A 195 -22.90 -11.90 -8.10
N TYR A 196 -22.40 -12.99 -8.66
CA TYR A 196 -21.01 -13.41 -8.56
C TYR A 196 -20.29 -13.00 -9.83
N VAL A 197 -19.08 -12.47 -9.66
CA VAL A 197 -18.16 -12.17 -10.75
C VAL A 197 -16.88 -12.92 -10.45
N ASP A 198 -16.61 -13.95 -11.24
CA ASP A 198 -15.40 -14.75 -11.15
C ASP A 198 -14.47 -14.36 -12.32
N PRO A 199 -13.33 -13.70 -12.04
CA PRO A 199 -12.35 -13.38 -13.06
C PRO A 199 -11.57 -14.64 -13.46
N LYS A 200 -11.15 -14.73 -14.73
CA LYS A 200 -10.26 -15.81 -15.22
C LYS A 200 -8.79 -15.53 -14.90
N SER A 201 -8.45 -14.29 -14.58
CA SER A 201 -7.11 -13.83 -14.27
C SER A 201 -7.14 -12.69 -13.25
N ASP A 202 -6.01 -12.44 -12.57
CA ASP A 202 -5.88 -11.34 -11.62
C ASP A 202 -5.68 -9.97 -12.29
N LEU A 203 -5.94 -9.85 -13.60
CA LEU A 203 -5.65 -8.64 -14.36
C LEU A 203 -6.40 -7.42 -13.81
N ILE A 204 -7.70 -7.57 -13.54
CA ILE A 204 -8.61 -6.50 -13.14
C ILE A 204 -9.05 -6.66 -11.69
N LEU A 205 -9.41 -7.89 -11.29
CA LEU A 205 -9.83 -8.25 -9.95
C LEU A 205 -8.92 -9.37 -9.43
N PRO A 206 -8.39 -9.28 -8.20
CA PRO A 206 -7.50 -10.29 -7.63
C PRO A 206 -8.23 -11.57 -7.16
N GLY A 207 -9.52 -11.71 -7.50
CA GLY A 207 -10.37 -12.79 -7.03
C GLY A 207 -11.85 -12.49 -7.22
N SER A 208 -12.67 -13.48 -6.91
CA SER A 208 -14.13 -13.40 -7.02
C SER A 208 -14.72 -12.30 -6.15
N ILE A 209 -15.70 -11.58 -6.69
CA ILE A 209 -16.49 -10.62 -5.93
C ILE A 209 -17.95 -11.03 -5.91
N VAL A 210 -18.61 -10.72 -4.80
CA VAL A 210 -20.05 -10.97 -4.61
C VAL A 210 -20.75 -9.64 -4.38
N CYS A 211 -21.72 -9.37 -5.24
CA CYS A 211 -22.53 -8.17 -5.20
C CYS A 211 -23.97 -8.53 -4.85
N GLY A 212 -24.56 -7.87 -3.86
CA GLY A 212 -26.00 -8.01 -3.62
C GLY A 212 -26.77 -7.47 -4.83
N ALA A 213 -27.64 -8.27 -5.45
CA ALA A 213 -28.41 -7.79 -6.59
C ALA A 213 -29.38 -6.70 -6.11
N LYS A 214 -29.27 -5.48 -6.64
CA LYS A 214 -30.27 -4.43 -6.37
C LYS A 214 -31.63 -4.91 -6.88
N ARG A 215 -32.47 -5.45 -5.98
CA ARG A 215 -33.82 -6.01 -6.24
C ARG A 215 -34.76 -5.12 -7.08
N LYS A 216 -34.42 -3.84 -7.29
CA LYS A 216 -35.23 -2.85 -8.02
C LYS A 216 -34.86 -2.68 -9.50
N SER A 217 -33.78 -3.27 -10.02
CA SER A 217 -33.45 -3.12 -11.44
C SER A 217 -34.40 -3.92 -12.33
N LYS A 218 -35.05 -3.28 -13.31
CA LYS A 218 -35.90 -3.95 -14.31
C LYS A 218 -35.12 -5.01 -15.11
N VAL A 219 -33.82 -4.80 -15.29
CA VAL A 219 -32.91 -5.72 -16.01
C VAL A 219 -32.77 -7.05 -15.27
N PHE A 220 -32.75 -7.03 -13.93
CA PHE A 220 -32.54 -8.24 -13.13
C PHE A 220 -33.79 -9.04 -12.83
N LYS A 221 -34.98 -8.49 -13.11
CA LYS A 221 -36.24 -9.21 -12.90
C LYS A 221 -36.27 -10.58 -13.58
N LYS A 222 -35.68 -10.69 -14.77
CA LYS A 222 -35.60 -11.95 -15.52
C LYS A 222 -34.71 -13.02 -14.86
N TYR A 223 -33.83 -12.63 -13.93
CA TYR A 223 -32.93 -13.53 -13.19
C TYR A 223 -33.44 -13.87 -11.79
N ILE A 224 -34.45 -13.16 -11.27
CA ILE A 224 -34.94 -13.35 -9.90
C ILE A 224 -35.57 -14.73 -9.70
N ASP A 225 -36.29 -15.23 -10.71
CA ASP A 225 -37.04 -16.49 -10.61
C ASP A 225 -36.26 -17.68 -11.20
N ILE A 226 -35.06 -17.45 -11.72
CA ILE A 226 -34.21 -18.49 -12.33
C ILE A 226 -33.11 -18.85 -11.33
N PRO A 227 -33.05 -20.10 -10.85
CA PRO A 227 -31.97 -20.53 -9.98
C PRO A 227 -30.65 -20.56 -10.76
N ASP A 228 -29.60 -20.02 -10.14
CA ASP A 228 -28.20 -20.16 -10.52
C ASP A 228 -27.92 -20.02 -12.03
N THR A 229 -28.11 -18.80 -12.55
CA THR A 229 -28.00 -18.54 -13.99
C THR A 229 -26.91 -17.55 -14.36
N THR A 230 -26.30 -17.76 -15.53
CA THR A 230 -25.31 -16.85 -16.13
C THR A 230 -25.96 -15.53 -16.50
N VAL A 231 -25.26 -14.44 -16.20
CA VAL A 231 -25.66 -13.08 -16.54
C VAL A 231 -24.83 -12.61 -17.73
N SER A 232 -25.48 -11.99 -18.72
CA SER A 232 -24.75 -11.41 -19.85
C SER A 232 -23.94 -10.20 -19.40
N PHE A 233 -22.78 -9.98 -20.02
CA PHE A 233 -21.98 -8.78 -19.74
C PHE A 233 -22.78 -7.50 -20.00
N GLU A 234 -23.61 -7.48 -21.03
CA GLU A 234 -24.45 -6.34 -21.38
C GLU A 234 -25.51 -6.03 -20.32
N ASP A 235 -26.08 -7.04 -19.66
CA ASP A 235 -27.02 -6.83 -18.55
C ASP A 235 -26.29 -6.36 -17.29
N PHE A 236 -25.06 -6.84 -17.06
CA PHE A 236 -24.17 -6.39 -15.98
C PHE A 236 -23.68 -4.94 -16.17
N GLU A 237 -23.49 -4.53 -17.41
CA GLU A 237 -23.17 -3.16 -17.78
C GLU A 237 -24.36 -2.22 -17.58
N LYS A 238 -25.55 -2.57 -18.09
CA LYS A 238 -26.76 -1.73 -18.02
C LYS A 238 -27.20 -1.35 -16.61
N ILE A 239 -26.79 -2.11 -15.61
CA ILE A 239 -27.08 -1.86 -14.20
C ILE A 239 -26.03 -1.00 -13.49
N GLY A 240 -24.96 -0.63 -14.20
CA GLY A 240 -23.88 0.22 -13.69
C GLY A 240 -22.82 -0.53 -12.86
N TYR A 241 -22.80 -1.87 -12.84
CA TYR A 241 -21.75 -2.59 -12.12
C TYR A 241 -20.42 -2.61 -12.87
N VAL A 242 -20.44 -2.55 -14.20
CA VAL A 242 -19.20 -2.35 -14.98
C VAL A 242 -18.54 -1.03 -14.59
N ASP A 243 -19.28 0.07 -14.62
CA ASP A 243 -18.78 1.39 -14.22
C ASP A 243 -18.32 1.39 -12.75
N TYR A 244 -19.09 0.79 -11.84
CA TYR A 244 -18.71 0.65 -10.43
C TYR A 244 -17.35 -0.02 -10.21
N LEU A 245 -16.94 -0.95 -11.11
CA LEU A 245 -15.64 -1.61 -11.03
C LEU A 245 -14.54 -0.86 -11.77
N ILE A 246 -14.87 -0.17 -12.88
CA ILE A 246 -13.90 0.55 -13.68
C ILE A 246 -13.56 1.91 -13.07
N ASP A 247 -14.55 2.66 -12.61
CA ASP A 247 -14.38 4.05 -12.19
C ASP A 247 -13.30 4.21 -11.10
N PRO A 248 -13.20 3.35 -10.05
CA PRO A 248 -12.10 3.44 -9.09
C PRO A 248 -10.70 3.26 -9.69
N ILE A 249 -10.57 2.47 -10.78
CA ILE A 249 -9.29 2.30 -11.50
C ILE A 249 -8.95 3.58 -12.26
N ILE A 250 -9.95 4.17 -12.93
CA ILE A 250 -9.81 5.42 -13.68
C ILE A 250 -9.48 6.58 -12.73
N ASP A 251 -10.20 6.70 -11.62
CA ASP A 251 -10.01 7.76 -10.63
C ASP A 251 -8.59 7.71 -10.05
N ASP A 252 -8.09 6.53 -9.67
CA ASP A 252 -6.72 6.35 -9.20
C ASP A 252 -5.69 6.80 -10.24
N PHE A 253 -5.91 6.43 -11.52
CA PHE A 253 -5.05 6.81 -12.62
C PHE A 253 -5.05 8.33 -12.87
N LEU A 254 -6.24 8.95 -12.86
CA LEU A 254 -6.40 10.39 -13.03
C LEU A 254 -5.74 11.15 -11.89
N LEU A 255 -5.97 10.73 -10.64
CA LEU A 255 -5.36 11.31 -9.46
C LEU A 255 -3.83 11.22 -9.53
N HIS A 256 -3.28 10.04 -9.83
CA HIS A 256 -1.84 9.89 -10.01
C HIS A 256 -1.31 10.82 -11.11
N SER A 257 -2.00 10.90 -12.25
CA SER A 257 -1.58 11.75 -13.37
C SER A 257 -1.55 13.23 -13.02
N ILE A 258 -2.55 13.71 -12.27
CA ILE A 258 -2.63 15.10 -11.79
C ILE A 258 -1.50 15.39 -10.80
N TRP A 259 -1.29 14.52 -9.81
CA TRP A 259 -0.32 14.76 -8.74
C TRP A 259 1.13 14.52 -9.17
N ARG A 260 1.38 13.63 -10.14
CA ARG A 260 2.74 13.35 -10.64
C ARG A 260 3.45 14.60 -11.16
N GLU A 261 2.73 15.48 -11.85
CA GLU A 261 3.30 16.74 -12.36
C GLU A 261 3.78 17.66 -11.22
N HIS A 262 3.15 17.58 -10.06
CA HIS A 262 3.48 18.37 -8.88
C HIS A 262 4.57 17.74 -8.01
N ASP A 263 4.48 16.44 -7.74
CA ASP A 263 5.18 15.80 -6.61
C ASP A 263 6.34 14.87 -7.02
N LYS A 264 6.64 14.73 -8.33
CA LYS A 264 7.71 13.84 -8.85
C LYS A 264 7.74 12.48 -8.16
N THR A 265 6.57 11.86 -8.01
CA THR A 265 6.45 10.54 -7.39
C THR A 265 6.40 9.44 -8.44
N THR A 266 6.84 8.27 -8.02
CA THR A 266 6.66 7.00 -8.71
C THR A 266 5.32 6.35 -8.33
N TYR A 267 4.58 5.82 -9.30
CA TYR A 267 3.31 5.15 -9.02
C TYR A 267 3.51 3.75 -8.42
N LEU A 268 2.89 3.52 -7.28
CA LEU A 268 2.91 2.29 -6.51
C LEU A 268 1.53 1.63 -6.61
N THR A 269 1.44 0.48 -7.28
CA THR A 269 0.16 -0.22 -7.48
C THR A 269 0.30 -1.74 -7.38
N ASN A 270 -0.73 -2.37 -6.80
CA ASN A 270 -0.92 -3.82 -6.76
C ASN A 270 -1.82 -4.34 -7.88
N ARG A 271 -2.32 -3.47 -8.77
CA ARG A 271 -3.23 -3.85 -9.87
C ARG A 271 -2.43 -4.06 -11.16
N PRO A 272 -2.47 -5.26 -11.79
CA PRO A 272 -1.77 -5.50 -13.05
C PRO A 272 -2.25 -4.60 -14.19
N ILE A 273 -3.57 -4.35 -14.29
CA ILE A 273 -4.16 -3.50 -15.33
C ILE A 273 -3.58 -2.08 -15.35
N ASP A 274 -3.27 -1.49 -14.19
CA ASP A 274 -2.64 -0.16 -14.10
C ASP A 274 -1.32 -0.10 -14.88
N THR A 275 -0.55 -1.20 -14.88
CA THR A 275 0.73 -1.27 -15.61
C THR A 275 0.51 -1.28 -17.12
N LEU A 276 -0.55 -1.94 -17.60
CA LEU A 276 -0.90 -1.94 -19.03
C LEU A 276 -1.39 -0.57 -19.48
N ILE A 277 -2.23 0.08 -18.67
CA ILE A 277 -2.71 1.45 -18.91
C ILE A 277 -1.52 2.40 -19.09
N MET A 278 -0.58 2.40 -18.14
CA MET A 278 0.61 3.26 -18.19
C MET A 278 1.45 3.03 -19.46
N LYS A 279 1.67 1.77 -19.84
CA LYS A 279 2.40 1.41 -21.08
C LYS A 279 1.68 1.91 -22.34
N SER A 280 0.36 1.73 -22.41
CA SER A 280 -0.45 2.11 -23.58
C SER A 280 -0.49 3.61 -23.84
N LEU A 281 -0.22 4.43 -22.83
CA LEU A 281 -0.29 5.89 -22.92
C LEU A 281 1.07 6.53 -23.25
N GLU A 282 2.06 5.72 -23.66
CA GLU A 282 3.42 6.15 -24.01
C GLU A 282 4.12 6.99 -22.93
N GLN A 283 3.67 6.89 -21.68
CA GLN A 283 4.41 7.44 -20.56
C GLN A 283 5.57 6.47 -20.24
N ASN A 284 6.62 6.52 -21.06
CA ASN A 284 7.79 5.63 -20.99
C ASN A 284 8.95 6.27 -20.22
N ASP A 285 8.66 6.92 -19.11
CA ASP A 285 9.68 7.42 -18.17
C ASP A 285 9.88 6.43 -17.01
N PHE A 286 11.02 6.47 -16.34
CA PHE A 286 11.33 5.60 -15.19
C PHE A 286 10.27 5.74 -14.08
N ALA A 287 9.71 6.93 -13.88
CA ALA A 287 8.62 7.22 -12.94
C ALA A 287 7.25 6.59 -13.32
N THR A 288 7.16 6.00 -14.51
CA THR A 288 5.96 5.35 -15.06
C THR A 288 6.09 3.85 -15.25
N GLN A 289 7.25 3.32 -14.91
CA GLN A 289 7.45 1.90 -14.72
C GLN A 289 7.00 1.56 -13.30
N ASN A 290 6.00 0.69 -13.15
CA ASN A 290 5.41 0.30 -11.86
C ASN A 290 6.48 -0.23 -10.91
N THR A 291 7.12 0.66 -10.15
CA THR A 291 8.39 0.41 -9.44
C THR A 291 8.20 -0.61 -8.31
N LEU A 292 6.96 -0.89 -7.90
CA LEU A 292 6.63 -2.04 -7.05
C LEU A 292 7.06 -3.36 -7.69
N ASN A 293 6.85 -3.55 -8.99
CA ASN A 293 7.33 -4.73 -9.71
C ASN A 293 8.87 -4.78 -9.79
N TYR A 294 9.55 -3.65 -9.57
CA TYR A 294 11.01 -3.51 -9.65
C TYR A 294 11.69 -3.72 -8.29
N ILE A 295 11.04 -3.26 -7.22
CA ILE A 295 11.58 -3.30 -5.86
C ILE A 295 11.15 -4.58 -5.13
N LYS A 296 9.95 -5.11 -5.40
CA LYS A 296 9.36 -6.26 -4.69
C LYS A 296 10.22 -7.53 -4.73
N PRO A 297 10.91 -7.88 -5.84
CA PRO A 297 11.81 -9.05 -5.85
C PRO A 297 13.10 -8.85 -5.02
N ILE A 298 13.47 -7.60 -4.74
CA ILE A 298 14.74 -7.22 -4.10
C ILE A 298 14.55 -6.98 -2.59
N LEU A 299 13.32 -6.71 -2.14
CA LEU A 299 13.05 -6.49 -0.72
C LEU A 299 13.17 -7.80 0.08
N PRO A 300 13.92 -7.78 1.19
CA PRO A 300 13.96 -8.93 2.09
C PRO A 300 12.56 -9.21 2.63
N LEU A 301 12.15 -10.47 2.58
CA LEU A 301 10.95 -10.94 3.27
C LEU A 301 11.22 -10.93 4.77
N ILE A 302 10.53 -10.05 5.51
CA ILE A 302 10.64 -9.99 6.97
C ILE A 302 9.25 -10.21 7.55
N GLU A 303 9.05 -11.37 8.17
CA GLU A 303 7.78 -11.76 8.79
C GLU A 303 7.59 -11.08 10.16
N ASN A 304 6.34 -10.74 10.49
CA ASN A 304 5.89 -10.35 11.84
C ASN A 304 6.64 -9.18 12.48
N VAL A 305 6.91 -8.14 11.70
CA VAL A 305 7.64 -6.98 12.21
C VAL A 305 6.71 -5.90 12.75
N ASN A 306 6.93 -5.49 14.00
CA ASN A 306 6.30 -4.30 14.55
C ASN A 306 6.84 -3.02 13.85
N ILE A 307 5.94 -2.26 13.20
CA ILE A 307 6.28 -1.02 12.47
C ILE A 307 7.02 -0.02 13.35
N GLU A 308 6.62 0.15 14.61
CA GLU A 308 7.27 1.09 15.54
C GLU A 308 8.72 0.67 15.81
N ASN A 309 8.99 -0.63 15.83
CA ASN A 309 10.35 -1.13 16.01
C ASN A 309 11.24 -0.92 14.79
N LEU A 310 10.69 -1.03 13.58
CA LEU A 310 11.39 -0.69 12.35
C LEU A 310 11.70 0.78 12.28
N LEU A 311 10.72 1.63 12.59
CA LEU A 311 10.90 3.07 12.62
C LEU A 311 12.00 3.44 13.61
N LYS A 312 12.01 2.85 14.82
CA LYS A 312 13.12 3.04 15.77
C LYS A 312 14.49 2.61 15.23
N ILE A 313 14.57 1.53 14.45
CA ILE A 313 15.85 1.13 13.82
C ILE A 313 16.24 2.16 12.77
N ARG A 314 15.31 2.53 11.88
CA ARG A 314 15.52 3.55 10.85
C ARG A 314 15.96 4.88 11.44
N ASP A 315 15.35 5.31 12.54
CA ASP A 315 15.66 6.57 13.21
C ASP A 315 17.04 6.51 13.89
N ASN A 316 17.38 5.40 14.55
CA ASN A 316 18.66 5.24 15.26
C ASN A 316 19.85 4.96 14.34
N ASP A 317 19.60 4.32 13.19
CA ASP A 317 20.62 3.83 12.25
C ASP A 317 20.39 4.41 10.84
N TYR A 318 20.03 5.69 10.80
CA TYR A 318 19.65 6.38 9.57
C TYR A 318 20.75 6.36 8.50
N ASP A 319 22.02 6.52 8.89
CA ASP A 319 23.13 6.45 7.94
C ASP A 319 23.25 5.05 7.30
N SER A 320 23.07 3.99 8.08
CA SER A 320 23.03 2.62 7.54
C SER A 320 21.84 2.39 6.63
N PHE A 321 20.69 3.02 6.92
CA PHE A 321 19.52 3.01 6.03
C PHE A 321 19.81 3.73 4.71
N LEU A 322 20.54 4.85 4.72
CA LEU A 322 20.95 5.56 3.51
C LEU A 322 21.89 4.71 2.65
N VAL A 323 22.91 4.08 3.25
CA VAL A 323 23.83 3.17 2.53
C VAL A 323 23.07 2.02 1.88
N TYR A 324 22.13 1.41 2.61
CA TYR A 324 21.25 0.38 2.07
C TYR A 324 20.44 0.88 0.86
N ARG A 325 19.87 2.08 0.95
CA ARG A 325 19.11 2.69 -0.15
C ARG A 325 19.99 3.00 -1.36
N ASP A 326 21.20 3.49 -1.15
CA ASP A 326 22.14 3.74 -2.24
C ASP A 326 22.52 2.44 -2.96
N LYS A 327 22.66 1.33 -2.22
CA LYS A 327 22.83 0.01 -2.83
C LYS A 327 21.63 -0.43 -3.65
N LEU A 328 20.41 -0.23 -3.16
CA LEU A 328 19.21 -0.54 -3.93
C LEU A 328 19.11 0.31 -5.19
N ARG A 329 19.45 1.60 -5.12
CA ARG A 329 19.51 2.48 -6.29
C ARG A 329 20.49 1.94 -7.33
N GLU A 330 21.69 1.57 -6.92
CA GLU A 330 22.70 0.98 -7.80
C GLU A 330 22.12 -0.23 -8.55
N ILE A 331 21.49 -1.16 -7.83
CA ILE A 331 20.89 -2.37 -8.41
C ILE A 331 19.80 -2.05 -9.43
N ILE A 332 18.94 -1.08 -9.10
CA ILE A 332 17.84 -0.65 -9.96
C ILE A 332 18.35 0.07 -11.21
N GLN A 333 19.39 0.89 -11.10
CA GLN A 333 19.94 1.68 -12.20
C GLN A 333 20.83 0.88 -13.16
N ILE A 334 21.68 -0.02 -12.64
CA ILE A 334 22.66 -0.76 -13.45
C ILE A 334 21.99 -1.73 -14.42
N ASN A 335 20.89 -2.36 -14.00
CA ASN A 335 20.42 -3.57 -14.69
C ASN A 335 19.26 -3.34 -15.66
N ASN A 336 18.75 -2.10 -15.81
CA ASN A 336 17.58 -1.78 -16.65
C ASN A 336 16.49 -2.87 -16.55
N LEU A 337 16.21 -3.30 -15.32
CA LEU A 337 15.50 -4.54 -15.00
C LEU A 337 14.10 -4.49 -15.60
N LYS A 338 13.78 -5.40 -16.53
CA LYS A 338 12.49 -5.36 -17.24
C LYS A 338 11.67 -6.62 -17.00
N THR A 339 12.32 -7.72 -16.67
CA THR A 339 11.71 -9.04 -16.53
C THR A 339 11.98 -9.61 -15.15
N GLU A 340 11.11 -10.52 -14.70
CA GLU A 340 11.28 -11.26 -13.45
C GLU A 340 12.66 -11.93 -13.34
N LYS A 341 13.17 -12.43 -14.46
CA LYS A 341 14.49 -13.05 -14.57
C LYS A 341 15.61 -12.04 -14.29
N ASP A 342 15.53 -10.84 -14.85
CA ASP A 342 16.55 -9.81 -14.63
C ASP A 342 16.69 -9.50 -13.12
N TYR A 343 15.58 -9.53 -12.37
CA TYR A 343 15.61 -9.34 -10.91
C TYR A 343 16.23 -10.50 -10.15
N GLN A 344 15.94 -11.74 -10.56
CA GLN A 344 16.56 -12.91 -9.95
C GLN A 344 18.07 -12.91 -10.17
N ASP A 345 18.49 -12.54 -11.38
CA ASP A 345 19.90 -12.41 -11.74
C ASP A 345 20.53 -11.29 -10.91
N ALA A 346 19.92 -10.10 -10.84
CA ALA A 346 20.42 -8.99 -10.01
C ALA A 346 20.47 -9.31 -8.50
N TYR A 347 19.48 -10.03 -7.97
CA TYR A 347 19.51 -10.50 -6.59
C TYR A 347 20.70 -11.47 -6.38
N SER A 348 20.85 -12.45 -7.27
CA SER A 348 21.90 -13.47 -7.19
C SER A 348 23.30 -12.87 -7.32
N ASP A 349 23.45 -11.83 -8.13
CA ASP A 349 24.73 -11.22 -8.46
C ASP A 349 25.12 -10.06 -7.51
N LEU A 350 24.15 -9.35 -6.93
CA LEU A 350 24.41 -8.11 -6.18
C LEU A 350 23.98 -8.18 -4.70
N ILE A 351 22.90 -8.90 -4.37
CA ILE A 351 22.38 -8.98 -2.99
C ILE A 351 22.91 -10.22 -2.28
N GLN A 352 22.79 -11.39 -2.91
CA GLN A 352 23.20 -12.67 -2.32
C GLN A 352 24.69 -12.69 -1.91
N PRO A 353 25.63 -12.10 -2.68
CA PRO A 353 27.03 -12.05 -2.28
C PRO A 353 27.26 -11.20 -1.03
N GLU A 354 26.57 -10.08 -0.88
CA GLU A 354 26.66 -9.23 0.32
C GLU A 354 26.08 -9.94 1.55
N ILE A 355 24.95 -10.63 1.39
CA ILE A 355 24.39 -11.51 2.43
C ILE A 355 25.42 -12.58 2.82
N ASN A 356 26.06 -13.22 1.83
CA ASN A 356 27.07 -14.24 2.08
C ASN A 356 28.30 -13.67 2.79
N LYS A 357 28.76 -12.47 2.43
CA LYS A 357 29.85 -11.76 3.13
C LYS A 357 29.49 -11.50 4.59
N MET A 358 28.30 -10.96 4.87
CA MET A 358 27.83 -10.75 6.24
C MET A 358 27.76 -12.05 7.04
N ASN A 359 27.19 -13.10 6.45
CA ASN A 359 27.10 -14.43 7.06
C ASN A 359 28.49 -15.01 7.35
N ASN A 360 29.46 -14.80 6.45
CA ASN A 360 30.85 -15.20 6.65
C ASN A 360 31.53 -14.42 7.78
N ILE A 361 31.31 -13.12 7.89
CA ILE A 361 31.85 -12.29 8.99
C ILE A 361 31.27 -12.77 10.33
N LEU A 362 29.96 -13.03 10.40
CA LEU A 362 29.29 -13.60 11.57
C LEU A 362 29.87 -14.96 11.96
N HIS A 363 30.06 -15.85 10.96
CA HIS A 363 30.60 -17.18 11.18
C HIS A 363 32.06 -17.16 11.66
N LYS A 364 32.91 -16.34 11.02
CA LYS A 364 34.34 -16.21 11.39
C LYS A 364 34.53 -15.63 12.79
N ASN A 365 33.68 -14.69 13.19
CA ASN A 365 33.77 -14.02 14.49
C ASN A 365 32.97 -14.71 15.60
N ARG A 366 32.31 -15.84 15.32
CA ARG A 366 31.42 -16.57 16.25
C ARG A 366 31.97 -16.69 17.67
N ASN A 367 33.14 -17.28 17.84
CA ASN A 367 33.71 -17.55 19.17
C ASN A 367 34.13 -16.27 19.92
N HIS A 368 34.46 -15.21 19.19
CA HIS A 368 34.83 -13.92 19.78
C HIS A 368 33.59 -13.10 20.18
N LEU A 369 32.53 -13.16 19.37
CA LEU A 369 31.21 -12.57 19.65
C LEU A 369 30.54 -13.22 20.87
N ILE A 370 30.61 -14.56 20.97
CA ILE A 370 30.11 -15.33 22.13
C ILE A 370 30.84 -14.91 23.41
N LYS A 371 32.18 -14.83 23.37
CA LYS A 371 33.00 -14.60 24.57
C LYS A 371 32.99 -13.16 25.08
N LYS A 372 32.87 -12.15 24.22
CA LYS A 372 32.94 -10.74 24.64
C LYS A 372 31.58 -10.08 24.85
N ILE A 373 30.52 -10.56 24.21
CA ILE A 373 29.24 -9.83 24.13
C ILE A 373 28.10 -10.62 24.81
N GLY A 374 28.37 -11.83 25.31
CA GLY A 374 27.34 -12.70 25.89
C GLY A 374 26.27 -13.10 24.88
N ILE A 375 26.56 -13.00 23.58
CA ILE A 375 25.65 -13.40 22.50
C ILE A 375 25.76 -14.91 22.33
N ASP A 376 24.74 -15.65 22.74
CA ASP A 376 24.63 -17.05 22.35
C ASP A 376 24.24 -17.09 20.86
N VAL A 377 25.24 -17.23 19.99
CA VAL A 377 25.06 -17.27 18.53
C VAL A 377 24.51 -18.66 18.16
N GLY A 378 23.22 -18.87 18.40
CA GLY A 378 22.42 -19.72 17.52
C GLY A 378 22.51 -19.10 16.12
N LEU A 379 23.14 -19.80 15.18
CA LEU A 379 23.50 -19.30 13.84
C LEU A 379 22.37 -18.46 13.20
N THR A 380 22.47 -17.14 13.31
CA THR A 380 21.53 -16.21 12.70
C THR A 380 22.05 -15.87 11.31
N PHE A 381 21.82 -16.77 10.35
CA PHE A 381 22.02 -16.42 8.95
C PHE A 381 20.98 -15.38 8.54
N ILE A 382 21.42 -14.32 7.85
CA ILE A 382 20.51 -13.51 7.06
C ILE A 382 20.05 -14.42 5.92
N VAL A 383 18.77 -14.80 5.96
CA VAL A 383 18.10 -15.40 4.80
C VAL A 383 17.18 -14.32 4.26
N CYS A 384 17.55 -13.74 3.12
CA CYS A 384 16.58 -13.06 2.29
C CYS A 384 16.13 -14.10 1.28
N SER A 385 14.82 -14.34 1.19
CA SER A 385 14.24 -15.16 0.13
C SER A 385 13.65 -14.23 -0.93
N ILE A 386 13.87 -14.54 -2.20
CA ILE A 386 13.12 -13.91 -3.28
C ILE A 386 11.70 -14.46 -3.18
N GLY A 387 10.72 -13.58 -2.95
CA GLY A 387 9.29 -13.94 -3.02
C GLY A 387 8.86 -14.12 -4.47
N MET A 388 9.28 -15.20 -5.12
CA MET A 388 8.80 -15.57 -6.44
C MET A 388 7.55 -16.43 -6.29
N TYR A 389 6.37 -15.90 -6.61
CA TYR A 389 5.29 -16.70 -7.21
C TYR A 389 4.21 -15.80 -7.81
N ASN A 390 3.71 -16.21 -8.98
CA ASN A 390 2.82 -15.49 -9.88
C ASN A 390 1.35 -15.37 -9.43
N HIS A 391 1.02 -15.57 -8.15
CA HIS A 391 -0.29 -15.31 -7.54
C HIS A 391 -0.04 -14.95 -6.07
N PHE A 392 0.20 -13.67 -5.75
CA PHE A 392 0.55 -13.29 -4.37
C PHE A 392 -0.25 -12.09 -3.86
N SER A 393 -1.28 -12.43 -3.08
CA SER A 393 -1.69 -11.65 -1.92
C SER A 393 -0.60 -11.80 -0.83
N PHE A 394 -0.46 -10.82 0.06
CA PHE A 394 0.49 -10.87 1.19
C PHE A 394 0.28 -12.03 2.20
N GLU A 395 -0.66 -12.95 1.97
CA GLU A 395 -0.92 -14.09 2.86
C GLU A 395 0.08 -15.25 2.70
N GLY A 396 0.83 -15.33 1.59
CA GLY A 396 1.79 -16.43 1.37
C GLY A 396 3.15 -16.25 2.06
N ILE A 397 3.32 -15.29 2.97
CA ILE A 397 4.58 -15.02 3.68
C ILE A 397 4.68 -15.86 4.96
N THR A 398 4.53 -17.18 4.86
CA THR A 398 4.73 -18.11 5.99
C THR A 398 5.80 -19.15 5.66
N GLY A 399 6.86 -18.70 4.99
CA GLY A 399 7.70 -19.55 4.17
C GLY A 399 9.17 -19.54 4.51
N LEU A 400 9.60 -19.03 5.67
CA LEU A 400 10.97 -19.23 6.16
C LEU A 400 11.10 -19.03 7.68
N MET A 401 10.26 -19.72 8.45
CA MET A 401 10.44 -19.88 9.90
C MET A 401 10.94 -21.29 10.24
N SER A 402 12.24 -21.41 10.44
CA SER A 402 12.78 -22.14 11.59
C SER A 402 14.20 -21.65 11.87
N LEU A 403 14.40 -21.03 13.04
CA LEU A 403 15.56 -21.20 13.94
C LEU A 403 15.62 -20.03 14.96
N LEU A 404 15.07 -20.34 16.13
CA LEU A 404 15.54 -20.11 17.51
C LEU A 404 15.69 -18.66 18.05
N GLY A 405 14.89 -18.34 19.07
CA GLY A 405 15.36 -18.24 20.46
C GLY A 405 15.84 -16.87 20.98
N ILE A 406 14.94 -16.18 21.67
CA ILE A 406 15.00 -15.00 22.54
C ILE A 406 16.36 -14.59 23.18
N SER A 407 16.69 -13.31 22.94
CA SER A 407 17.30 -12.18 23.71
C SER A 407 18.21 -12.42 24.95
N THR A 408 19.33 -11.69 25.17
CA THR A 408 19.39 -10.25 25.55
C THR A 408 20.79 -9.63 25.31
N GLY A 409 20.85 -8.45 24.67
CA GLY A 409 21.77 -7.38 25.08
C GLY A 409 22.24 -6.54 23.89
N ILE A 410 22.11 -5.22 23.98
CA ILE A 410 22.77 -4.26 23.08
C ILE A 410 23.45 -3.24 23.99
N LYS A 411 24.78 -3.17 23.92
CA LYS A 411 25.53 -1.93 24.13
C LYS A 411 26.96 -1.91 23.56
N ASP A 412 27.61 -3.05 23.27
CA ASP A 412 29.04 -3.03 22.89
C ASP A 412 29.36 -3.75 21.56
N ILE A 413 28.82 -3.29 20.43
CA ILE A 413 29.26 -3.75 19.08
C ILE A 413 30.34 -2.82 18.49
N ALA A 414 30.42 -1.57 18.96
CA ALA A 414 31.34 -0.54 18.44
C ALA A 414 32.84 -0.78 18.74
N GLN A 415 33.20 -1.86 19.46
CA GLN A 415 34.59 -2.19 19.78
C GLN A 415 34.92 -3.66 19.49
N LEU A 416 34.78 -4.06 18.22
CA LEU A 416 35.24 -5.36 17.75
C LEU A 416 36.38 -5.20 16.75
N SER A 417 37.56 -5.58 17.21
CA SER A 417 38.82 -5.62 16.48
C SER A 417 38.88 -6.76 15.45
N SER A 418 38.08 -6.70 14.39
CA SER A 418 38.37 -7.37 13.12
C SER A 418 38.57 -6.32 12.03
N LYS A 419 39.46 -6.56 11.06
CA LYS A 419 39.77 -5.63 9.95
C LYS A 419 38.55 -5.27 9.07
N GLU A 420 37.44 -5.98 9.22
CA GLU A 420 36.14 -5.68 8.60
C GLU A 420 35.08 -5.78 9.70
N SER A 421 34.35 -4.70 9.93
CA SER A 421 33.23 -4.66 10.89
C SER A 421 31.92 -4.95 10.14
N ILE A 422 30.95 -5.62 10.79
CA ILE A 422 29.63 -5.91 10.17
C ILE A 422 28.90 -4.60 9.81
N GLU A 423 29.23 -3.52 10.52
CA GLU A 423 28.67 -2.18 10.35
C GLU A 423 29.08 -1.52 9.03
N GLU A 424 30.18 -1.96 8.43
CA GLU A 424 30.67 -1.49 7.12
C GLU A 424 29.95 -2.15 5.93
N ASN A 425 29.10 -3.16 6.15
CA ASN A 425 28.39 -3.82 5.06
C ASN A 425 27.18 -3.00 4.58
N GLU A 426 26.99 -2.92 3.26
CA GLU A 426 25.91 -2.17 2.62
C GLU A 426 24.50 -2.66 2.99
N LEU A 427 24.35 -3.91 3.45
CA LEU A 427 23.09 -4.49 3.91
C LEU A 427 22.96 -4.52 5.45
N TYR A 428 23.81 -3.81 6.19
CA TYR A 428 23.80 -3.79 7.66
C TYR A 428 22.43 -3.42 8.26
N PHE A 429 21.74 -2.45 7.64
CA PHE A 429 20.40 -2.05 8.05
C PHE A 429 19.42 -3.24 8.07
N LEU A 430 19.44 -4.08 7.03
CA LEU A 430 18.56 -5.25 6.94
C LEU A 430 18.85 -6.31 8.01
N TRP A 431 20.13 -6.51 8.35
CA TRP A 431 20.49 -7.40 9.44
C TRP A 431 19.96 -6.93 10.78
N LYS A 432 20.03 -5.61 11.07
CA LYS A 432 19.49 -5.03 12.30
C LYS A 432 18.00 -5.25 12.41
N VAL A 433 17.28 -5.06 11.31
CA VAL A 433 15.85 -5.36 11.23
C VAL A 433 15.59 -6.83 11.56
N ASN A 434 16.22 -7.76 10.84
CA ASN A 434 16.03 -9.20 11.05
C ASN A 434 16.34 -9.65 12.49
N LYS A 435 17.41 -9.11 13.10
CA LYS A 435 17.80 -9.45 14.47
C LYS A 435 16.76 -9.01 15.51
N LYS A 436 16.12 -7.86 15.32
CA LYS A 436 15.17 -7.32 16.30
C LYS A 436 13.86 -8.11 16.30
N ASN A 437 13.40 -8.56 15.14
CA ASN A 437 12.14 -9.30 15.01
C ASN A 437 12.18 -10.66 15.68
N LYS A 438 13.33 -11.35 15.65
CA LYS A 438 13.53 -12.62 16.36
C LYS A 438 13.53 -12.50 17.89
N LYS A 439 13.60 -11.30 18.46
CA LYS A 439 13.53 -11.10 19.93
C LYS A 439 12.10 -11.00 20.45
N GLU A 440 11.13 -10.72 19.58
CA GLU A 440 9.72 -10.53 19.95
C GLU A 440 8.85 -11.78 19.75
N ILE A 441 9.43 -12.82 19.13
CA ILE A 441 8.92 -14.20 19.06
C ILE A 441 9.67 -15.02 20.10
#